data_AF-A0A8D8HEB9-F1
#
_entry.id   AF-A0A8D8HEB9-F1
#
_cell.length_a   1.000
_cell.length_b   1.000
_cell.length_c   1.000
_cell.angle_alpha   90.00
_cell.angle_beta   90.00
_cell.angle_gamma   90.00
#
_symmetry.space_group_name_H-M   'P 1'
#
loop_
_entity.id
_entity.type
_entity.pdbx_description
1 polymer ?
#
loop_
_entity_poly.entity_id
_entity_poly.type
_entity_poly.pdbx_seq_one_letter_code
_entity_poly.pdbx_strand_id
1 'polypeptide(L)'
;MSDVQDLMSLPDDKIDMIAATSVLQQQAGDIRQNKPNWAPYVQSQMISQEDYNCVSALDKDKKSQAQYLQENPGQCAKTFLNLLSHVSKDQTIQYILVMIDDLLQEDRTRVQIFHDYAIKRKESVWAPFLNLLNRQDGFIVNMASRVVGKLACWGQELMPKSDLHFYLQWLKDQLTVAGRKLSQEMLEADKKRAEESAAAHLAHSHHGHHAHHGGSTAESHNQHHHHHQIAEKYREISSAIDEPRQRTDGDGSLHVSLT
;
A
#
# COMPACT_ATOMS: atom_id res chain seq x y z
N MET A 1 -20.82 20.14 -8.23
CA MET A 1 -21.85 19.22 -7.72
C MET A 1 -22.05 18.09 -8.73
N SER A 2 -20.98 17.34 -8.94
CA SER A 2 -20.94 16.13 -9.76
C SER A 2 -20.40 15.05 -8.83
N ASP A 3 -21.15 14.87 -7.74
CA ASP A 3 -20.75 14.17 -6.54
C ASP A 3 -21.61 12.91 -6.40
N VAL A 4 -20.97 11.84 -5.94
CA VAL A 4 -21.55 10.56 -5.48
C VAL A 4 -22.01 9.57 -6.57
N GLN A 5 -22.62 10.00 -7.68
CA GLN A 5 -23.22 9.05 -8.65
C GLN A 5 -22.17 8.23 -9.43
N ASP A 6 -21.02 8.83 -9.79
CA ASP A 6 -19.93 8.15 -10.52
C ASP A 6 -19.09 7.23 -9.62
N LEU A 7 -19.27 7.29 -8.30
CA LEU A 7 -18.60 6.38 -7.37
C LEU A 7 -19.29 5.01 -7.29
N MET A 8 -20.57 4.93 -7.67
CA MET A 8 -21.40 3.73 -7.56
C MET A 8 -21.31 2.80 -8.79
N SER A 9 -20.51 3.14 -9.80
CA SER A 9 -20.39 2.38 -11.06
C SER A 9 -19.04 1.69 -11.24
N LEU A 10 -18.16 1.75 -10.24
CA LEU A 10 -16.89 1.04 -10.26
C LEU A 10 -17.10 -0.38 -9.69
N PRO A 11 -16.51 -1.43 -10.30
CA PRO A 11 -16.53 -2.77 -9.73
C PRO A 11 -16.01 -2.74 -8.28
N ASP A 12 -16.63 -3.52 -7.39
CA ASP A 12 -16.40 -3.48 -5.93
C ASP A 12 -14.90 -3.54 -5.55
N ASP A 13 -14.09 -4.27 -6.32
CA ASP A 13 -12.62 -4.35 -6.17
C ASP A 13 -11.91 -2.98 -6.23
N LYS A 14 -12.42 -2.05 -7.05
CA LYS A 14 -11.90 -0.68 -7.13
C LYS A 14 -12.35 0.14 -5.94
N ILE A 15 -13.54 -0.12 -5.39
CA ILE A 15 -14.06 0.59 -4.22
C ILE A 15 -13.21 0.27 -2.99
N ASP A 16 -12.81 -0.98 -2.79
CA ASP A 16 -11.94 -1.38 -1.68
C ASP A 16 -10.50 -0.91 -1.85
N MET A 17 -9.95 -0.93 -3.07
CA MET A 17 -8.65 -0.32 -3.37
C MET A 17 -8.66 1.18 -3.12
N ILE A 18 -9.74 1.88 -3.52
CA ILE A 18 -9.96 3.30 -3.25
C ILE A 18 -10.12 3.52 -1.75
N ALA A 19 -10.80 2.65 -1.01
CA ALA A 19 -11.01 2.75 0.42
C ALA A 19 -9.71 2.55 1.22
N ALA A 20 -8.90 1.53 0.90
CA ALA A 20 -7.61 1.30 1.54
C ALA A 20 -6.61 2.42 1.24
N THR A 21 -6.58 2.89 -0.01
CA THR A 21 -5.79 4.07 -0.39
C THR A 21 -6.30 5.33 0.30
N SER A 22 -7.62 5.46 0.49
CA SER A 22 -8.27 6.57 1.18
C SER A 22 -7.87 6.64 2.65
N VAL A 23 -7.82 5.50 3.37
CA VAL A 23 -7.37 5.48 4.78
C VAL A 23 -5.90 5.91 4.91
N LEU A 24 -5.01 5.38 4.06
CA LEU A 24 -3.60 5.76 4.08
C LEU A 24 -3.41 7.24 3.73
N GLN A 25 -4.18 7.75 2.76
CA GLN A 25 -4.16 9.17 2.38
C GLN A 25 -4.72 10.08 3.47
N GLN A 26 -5.77 9.65 4.18
CA GLN A 26 -6.33 10.38 5.31
C GLN A 26 -5.30 10.48 6.43
N GLN A 27 -4.69 9.36 6.83
CA GLN A 27 -3.63 9.34 7.83
C GLN A 27 -2.44 10.22 7.42
N ALA A 28 -2.04 10.19 6.15
CA ALA A 28 -1.03 11.09 5.63
C ALA A 28 -1.46 12.57 5.74
N GLY A 29 -2.73 12.88 5.51
CA GLY A 29 -3.33 14.19 5.74
C GLY A 29 -3.19 14.65 7.19
N ASP A 30 -3.52 13.80 8.15
CA ASP A 30 -3.41 14.09 9.58
C ASP A 30 -1.95 14.27 10.02
N ILE A 31 -1.04 13.45 9.49
CA ILE A 31 0.40 13.55 9.76
C ILE A 31 0.97 14.88 9.26
N ARG A 32 0.54 15.38 8.08
CA ARG A 32 0.98 16.69 7.56
C ARG A 32 0.63 17.85 8.48
N GLN A 33 -0.49 17.75 9.21
CA GLN A 33 -0.93 18.78 10.16
C GLN A 33 -0.13 18.73 11.48
N ASN A 34 0.43 17.56 11.83
CA ASN A 34 1.11 17.31 13.10
C ASN A 34 2.63 17.25 12.93
N LYS A 35 3.22 18.41 12.60
CA LYS A 35 4.67 18.53 12.36
C LYS A 35 5.50 18.23 13.61
N PRO A 36 6.56 17.41 13.52
CA PRO A 36 7.51 17.21 14.62
C PRO A 36 8.19 18.51 15.04
N ASN A 37 8.45 18.67 16.33
CA ASN A 37 9.37 19.70 16.79
C ASN A 37 10.81 19.23 16.58
N TRP A 38 11.55 19.89 15.68
CA TRP A 38 12.93 19.51 15.34
C TRP A 38 13.98 19.96 16.34
N ALA A 39 13.68 20.95 17.20
CA ALA A 39 14.65 21.54 18.11
C ALA A 39 15.25 20.54 19.13
N PRO A 40 14.47 19.64 19.76
CA PRO A 40 15.01 18.62 20.65
C PRO A 40 15.98 17.65 19.96
N TYR A 41 15.78 17.36 18.67
CA TYR A 41 16.64 16.44 17.92
C TYR A 41 18.02 17.02 17.64
N VAL A 42 18.11 18.32 17.33
CA VAL A 42 19.41 18.98 17.14
C VAL A 42 20.10 19.25 18.48
N GLN A 43 19.34 19.61 19.52
CA GLN A 43 19.88 19.81 20.88
C GLN A 43 20.47 18.53 21.48
N SER A 44 19.86 17.38 21.21
CA SER A 44 20.37 16.07 21.63
C SER A 44 21.44 15.49 20.70
N GLN A 45 21.86 16.22 19.66
CA GLN A 45 22.81 15.77 18.65
C GLN A 45 22.38 14.51 17.88
N MET A 46 21.08 14.18 17.90
CA MET A 46 20.54 13.07 17.12
C MET A 46 20.53 13.39 15.62
N ILE A 47 20.44 14.68 15.28
CA ILE A 47 20.53 15.20 13.92
C ILE A 47 21.56 16.34 13.90
N SER A 48 22.20 16.56 12.74
CA SER A 48 23.14 17.67 12.61
C SER A 48 22.43 19.01 12.47
N GLN A 49 23.16 20.12 12.68
CA GLN A 49 22.64 21.46 12.41
C GLN A 49 22.27 21.65 10.93
N GLU A 50 22.98 21.00 10.02
CA GLU A 50 22.68 21.02 8.58
C GLU A 50 21.33 20.32 8.29
N ASP A 51 21.10 19.15 8.90
CA ASP A 51 19.86 18.39 8.75
C ASP A 51 18.67 19.19 9.33
N TYR A 52 18.86 19.83 10.49
CA TYR A 52 17.87 20.72 11.09
C TYR A 52 17.51 21.90 10.19
N ASN A 53 18.52 22.55 9.60
CA ASN A 53 18.30 23.69 8.71
C ASN A 53 17.55 23.26 7.43
N CYS A 54 17.92 22.11 6.88
CA CYS A 54 17.27 21.55 5.69
C CYS A 54 15.81 21.21 5.95
N VAL A 55 15.52 20.44 7.00
CA VAL A 55 14.13 20.04 7.30
C VAL A 55 13.25 21.24 7.65
N SER A 56 13.80 22.21 8.38
CA SER A 56 13.11 23.47 8.68
C SER A 56 12.82 24.31 7.43
N ALA A 57 13.67 24.25 6.41
CA ALA A 57 13.42 24.90 5.13
C ALA A 57 12.35 24.18 4.31
N LEU A 58 12.36 22.84 4.32
CA LEU A 58 11.37 22.00 3.65
C LEU A 58 9.98 22.06 4.31
N ASP A 59 9.91 22.39 5.59
CA ASP A 59 8.66 22.55 6.36
C ASP A 59 7.92 23.87 6.12
N LYS A 60 8.51 24.79 5.36
CA LYS A 60 7.89 26.07 4.99
C LYS A 60 6.77 25.88 3.96
N ASP A 61 6.34 26.97 3.33
CA ASP A 61 5.39 26.92 2.24
C ASP A 61 5.98 26.22 1.00
N LYS A 62 5.09 25.76 0.10
CA LYS A 62 5.47 24.99 -1.09
C LYS A 62 6.44 25.73 -2.02
N LYS A 63 6.37 27.06 -2.11
CA LYS A 63 7.28 27.85 -2.94
C LYS A 63 8.67 27.85 -2.34
N SER A 64 8.79 28.10 -1.04
CA SER A 64 10.05 28.03 -0.31
C SER A 64 10.67 26.62 -0.36
N GLN A 65 9.84 25.58 -0.20
CA GLN A 65 10.26 24.18 -0.31
C GLN A 65 10.84 23.87 -1.70
N ALA A 66 10.13 24.24 -2.76
CA ALA A 66 10.57 23.98 -4.14
C ALA A 66 11.89 24.72 -4.47
N GLN A 67 12.01 25.99 -4.04
CA GLN A 67 13.24 26.76 -4.22
C GLN A 67 14.41 26.12 -3.48
N TYR A 68 14.23 25.77 -2.20
CA TYR A 68 15.28 25.16 -1.40
C TYR A 68 15.74 23.81 -1.98
N LEU A 69 14.80 22.99 -2.44
CA LEU A 69 15.09 21.70 -3.07
C LEU A 69 15.90 21.87 -4.37
N GLN A 70 15.58 22.88 -5.18
CA GLN A 70 16.31 23.16 -6.41
C GLN A 70 17.75 23.62 -6.13
N GLU A 71 17.94 24.45 -5.10
CA GLU A 71 19.26 24.96 -4.71
C GLU A 71 20.10 23.91 -3.97
N ASN A 72 19.47 22.98 -3.24
CA ASN A 72 20.14 22.06 -2.31
C ASN A 72 19.69 20.59 -2.45
N PRO A 73 19.64 19.99 -3.67
CA PRO A 73 19.04 18.68 -3.88
C PRO A 73 19.78 17.57 -3.11
N GLY A 74 21.12 17.55 -3.17
CA GLY A 74 21.92 16.55 -2.46
C GLY A 74 21.83 16.65 -0.93
N GLN A 75 21.66 17.87 -0.38
CA GLN A 75 21.45 18.04 1.06
C GLN A 75 20.07 17.55 1.49
N CYS A 76 19.04 17.69 0.64
CA CYS A 76 17.71 17.14 0.91
C CYS A 76 17.76 15.62 0.99
N ALA A 77 18.37 14.94 0.01
CA ALA A 77 18.56 13.49 0.05
C ALA A 77 19.34 13.03 1.28
N LYS A 78 20.49 13.67 1.56
CA LYS A 78 21.29 13.42 2.78
C LYS A 78 20.43 13.49 4.04
N THR A 79 19.71 14.60 4.19
CA THR A 79 18.90 14.88 5.39
C THR A 79 17.84 13.80 5.56
N PHE A 80 17.06 13.50 4.53
CA PHE A 80 16.02 12.48 4.61
C PHE A 80 16.56 11.09 4.94
N LEU A 81 17.62 10.65 4.27
CA LEU A 81 18.21 9.32 4.51
C LEU A 81 18.85 9.22 5.90
N ASN A 82 19.53 10.27 6.37
CA ASN A 82 20.07 10.35 7.72
C ASN A 82 18.96 10.29 8.78
N LEU A 83 17.90 11.08 8.59
CA LEU A 83 16.77 11.12 9.51
C LEU A 83 16.10 9.74 9.62
N LEU A 84 15.85 9.05 8.51
CA LEU A 84 15.29 7.69 8.53
C LEU A 84 16.22 6.67 9.18
N SER A 85 17.53 6.90 9.14
CA SER A 85 18.52 5.98 9.73
C SER A 85 18.73 6.20 11.23
N HIS A 86 18.62 7.45 11.72
CA HIS A 86 18.96 7.80 13.10
C HIS A 86 17.76 8.09 14.00
N VAL A 87 16.64 8.55 13.43
CA VAL A 87 15.44 8.84 14.21
C VAL A 87 14.69 7.54 14.49
N SER A 88 14.38 7.27 15.76
CA SER A 88 13.62 6.07 16.16
C SER A 88 12.15 6.33 16.50
N LYS A 89 11.74 7.61 16.63
CA LYS A 89 10.37 7.98 17.02
C LYS A 89 9.40 7.82 15.84
N ASP A 90 8.39 6.97 15.99
CA ASP A 90 7.44 6.63 14.91
C ASP A 90 6.79 7.85 14.27
N GLN A 91 6.22 8.76 15.07
CA GLN A 91 5.59 9.99 14.55
C GLN A 91 6.53 10.79 13.64
N THR A 92 7.82 10.83 13.95
CA THR A 92 8.80 11.57 13.13
C THR A 92 9.15 10.80 11.86
N ILE A 93 9.32 9.48 11.94
CA ILE A 93 9.52 8.63 10.74
C ILE A 93 8.32 8.73 9.80
N GLN A 94 7.09 8.63 10.33
CA GLN A 94 5.85 8.79 9.57
C GLN A 94 5.84 10.13 8.81
N TYR A 95 6.15 11.23 9.50
CA TYR A 95 6.22 12.56 8.90
C TYR A 95 7.28 12.65 7.80
N ILE A 96 8.47 12.10 8.04
CA ILE A 96 9.55 12.07 7.05
C ILE A 96 9.13 11.30 5.79
N LEU A 97 8.53 10.12 5.96
CA LEU A 97 8.04 9.31 4.85
C LEU A 97 6.96 10.04 4.05
N VAL A 98 6.05 10.76 4.70
CA VAL A 98 5.04 11.59 4.03
C VAL A 98 5.68 12.74 3.24
N MET A 99 6.67 13.42 3.82
CA MET A 99 7.39 14.48 3.09
C MET A 99 8.09 13.94 1.84
N ILE A 100 8.74 12.78 1.94
CA ILE A 100 9.38 12.13 0.80
C ILE A 100 8.33 11.71 -0.24
N ASP A 101 7.25 11.07 0.19
CA ASP A 101 6.17 10.63 -0.70
C ASP A 101 5.57 11.81 -1.49
N ASP A 102 5.28 12.92 -0.82
CA ASP A 102 4.77 14.16 -1.40
C ASP A 102 5.75 14.76 -2.40
N LEU A 103 7.03 14.88 -2.00
CA LEU A 103 8.09 15.41 -2.85
C LEU A 103 8.21 14.63 -4.15
N LEU A 104 8.19 13.30 -4.08
CA LEU A 104 8.28 12.42 -5.24
C LEU A 104 6.97 12.42 -6.06
N GLN A 105 5.82 12.59 -5.41
CA GLN A 105 4.52 12.63 -6.08
C GLN A 105 4.34 13.88 -6.93
N GLU A 106 4.87 15.02 -6.47
CA GLU A 106 4.85 16.29 -7.20
C GLU A 106 5.67 16.24 -8.50
N ASP A 107 6.81 15.56 -8.47
CA ASP A 107 7.68 15.41 -9.63
C ASP A 107 8.46 14.09 -9.54
N ARG A 108 8.14 13.18 -10.45
CA ARG A 108 8.73 11.83 -10.49
C ARG A 108 10.23 11.87 -10.75
N THR A 109 10.76 12.89 -11.41
CA THR A 109 12.19 13.00 -11.71
C THR A 109 13.03 13.19 -10.45
N ARG A 110 12.42 13.65 -9.34
CA ARG A 110 13.09 13.87 -8.05
C ARG A 110 13.60 12.59 -7.38
N VAL A 111 13.16 11.40 -7.82
CA VAL A 111 13.80 10.13 -7.40
C VAL A 111 15.29 10.12 -7.73
N GLN A 112 15.71 10.80 -8.81
CA GLN A 112 17.11 10.87 -9.21
C GLN A 112 17.97 11.58 -8.17
N ILE A 113 17.41 12.52 -7.40
CA ILE A 113 18.12 13.23 -6.32
C ILE A 113 18.62 12.24 -5.26
N PHE A 114 17.81 11.23 -4.92
CA PHE A 114 18.18 10.19 -3.95
C PHE A 114 19.18 9.19 -4.52
N HIS A 115 18.99 8.80 -5.79
CA HIS A 115 19.91 7.91 -6.50
C HIS A 115 21.30 8.53 -6.65
N ASP A 116 21.38 9.75 -7.19
CA ASP A 116 22.64 10.48 -7.38
C ASP A 116 23.41 10.65 -6.07
N TYR A 117 22.67 10.95 -4.98
CA TYR A 117 23.26 11.06 -3.65
C TYR A 117 23.88 9.74 -3.19
N ALA A 118 23.10 8.64 -3.26
CA ALA A 118 23.53 7.32 -2.82
C ALA A 118 24.72 6.80 -3.64
N ILE A 119 24.69 6.97 -4.97
CA ILE A 119 25.79 6.62 -5.89
C ILE A 119 27.06 7.38 -5.51
N LYS A 120 26.96 8.70 -5.32
CA LYS A 120 28.11 9.54 -4.95
C LYS A 120 28.75 9.12 -3.63
N ARG A 121 27.94 8.61 -2.70
CA ARG A 121 28.37 8.13 -1.38
C ARG A 121 28.79 6.66 -1.36
N LYS A 122 28.51 5.90 -2.43
CA LYS A 122 28.63 4.43 -2.45
C LYS A 122 27.80 3.76 -1.36
N GLU A 123 26.64 4.32 -1.09
CA GLU A 123 25.66 3.84 -0.11
C GLU A 123 24.44 3.27 -0.83
N SER A 124 23.67 2.44 -0.14
CA SER A 124 22.41 1.93 -0.68
C SER A 124 21.29 2.95 -0.47
N VAL A 125 20.63 3.38 -1.54
CA VAL A 125 19.39 4.17 -1.47
C VAL A 125 18.21 3.39 -0.88
N TRP A 126 18.23 2.05 -0.96
CA TRP A 126 17.12 1.18 -0.57
C TRP A 126 17.10 0.87 0.93
N ALA A 127 18.25 0.50 1.48
CA ALA A 127 18.42 0.04 2.86
C ALA A 127 17.70 0.89 3.93
N PRO A 128 17.76 2.24 3.93
CA PRO A 128 17.02 3.04 4.93
C PRO A 128 15.52 2.77 4.93
N PHE A 129 14.92 2.53 3.76
CA PHE A 129 13.50 2.22 3.63
C PHE A 129 13.20 0.73 3.86
N LEU A 130 14.05 -0.17 3.36
CA LEU A 130 13.86 -1.61 3.56
C LEU A 130 13.93 -2.00 5.04
N ASN A 131 14.77 -1.32 5.82
CA ASN A 131 14.83 -1.51 7.27
C ASN A 131 13.49 -1.17 7.95
N LEU A 132 12.75 -0.19 7.43
CA LEU A 132 11.46 0.24 7.98
C LEU A 132 10.34 -0.77 7.74
N LEU A 133 10.49 -1.68 6.77
CA LEU A 133 9.52 -2.76 6.50
C LEU A 133 9.43 -3.79 7.64
N ASN A 134 10.40 -3.77 8.57
CA ASN A 134 10.42 -4.59 9.77
C ASN A 134 9.80 -3.91 10.99
N ARG A 135 9.27 -2.68 10.86
CA ARG A 135 8.57 -1.99 11.96
C ARG A 135 7.19 -2.62 12.21
N GLN A 136 6.67 -2.42 13.42
CA GLN A 136 5.32 -2.86 13.78
C GLN A 136 4.24 -1.87 13.31
N ASP A 137 4.62 -0.60 13.10
CA ASP A 137 3.71 0.45 12.67
C ASP A 137 3.31 0.25 11.20
N GLY A 138 2.03 -0.07 10.98
CA GLY A 138 1.50 -0.36 9.66
C GLY A 138 1.56 0.83 8.70
N PHE A 139 1.47 2.07 9.19
CA PHE A 139 1.59 3.25 8.33
C PHE A 139 3.03 3.42 7.82
N ILE A 140 4.01 3.33 8.72
CA ILE A 140 5.44 3.41 8.38
C ILE A 140 5.79 2.35 7.34
N VAL A 141 5.38 1.12 7.60
CA VAL A 141 5.67 -0.02 6.73
C VAL A 141 5.05 0.18 5.34
N ASN A 142 3.78 0.56 5.26
CA ASN A 142 3.10 0.82 3.99
C ASN A 142 3.68 2.02 3.23
N MET A 143 3.98 3.11 3.93
CA MET A 143 4.53 4.31 3.30
C MET A 143 5.98 4.09 2.84
N ALA A 144 6.79 3.38 3.62
CA ALA A 144 8.14 2.99 3.22
C ALA A 144 8.11 2.12 1.97
N SER A 145 7.24 1.10 1.92
CA SER A 145 7.06 0.27 0.71
C SER A 145 6.64 1.13 -0.49
N ARG A 146 5.70 2.06 -0.32
CA ARG A 146 5.29 2.96 -1.38
C ARG A 146 6.46 3.80 -1.92
N VAL A 147 7.28 4.35 -1.04
CA VAL A 147 8.49 5.10 -1.44
C VAL A 147 9.50 4.20 -2.15
N VAL A 148 9.75 2.98 -1.67
CA VAL A 148 10.61 1.99 -2.35
C VAL A 148 10.10 1.71 -3.76
N GLY A 149 8.79 1.49 -3.93
CA GLY A 149 8.17 1.29 -5.24
C GLY A 149 8.38 2.49 -6.17
N LYS A 150 8.24 3.72 -5.66
CA LYS A 150 8.51 4.95 -6.44
C LYS A 150 9.97 5.03 -6.88
N LEU A 151 10.91 4.82 -5.96
CA LEU A 151 12.34 4.85 -6.24
C LEU A 151 12.75 3.80 -7.29
N ALA A 152 12.19 2.59 -7.20
CA ALA A 152 12.47 1.48 -8.11
C ALA A 152 11.82 1.66 -9.49
N CYS A 153 10.60 2.18 -9.56
CA CYS A 153 9.86 2.28 -10.82
C CYS A 153 10.06 3.60 -11.57
N TRP A 154 10.45 4.68 -10.89
CA TRP A 154 10.66 5.99 -11.52
C TRP A 154 12.14 6.33 -11.71
N GLY A 155 13.05 5.62 -11.03
CA GLY A 155 14.49 5.75 -11.20
C GLY A 155 15.05 4.89 -12.32
N GLN A 156 16.33 5.09 -12.64
CA GLN A 156 17.07 4.25 -13.60
C GLN A 156 17.91 3.17 -12.91
N GLU A 157 18.17 3.33 -11.61
CA GLU A 157 19.01 2.42 -10.85
C GLU A 157 18.27 1.13 -10.48
N LEU A 158 18.92 0.00 -10.77
CA LEU A 158 18.38 -1.30 -10.44
C LEU A 158 18.63 -1.63 -8.96
N MET A 159 17.58 -2.10 -8.29
CA MET A 159 17.72 -2.65 -6.96
C MET A 159 18.56 -3.93 -6.98
N PRO A 160 19.55 -4.09 -6.08
CA PRO A 160 20.31 -5.32 -5.97
C PRO A 160 19.42 -6.55 -5.80
N LYS A 161 19.83 -7.69 -6.35
CA LYS A 161 19.01 -8.92 -6.37
C LYS A 161 18.57 -9.37 -4.96
N SER A 162 19.44 -9.23 -3.96
CA SER A 162 19.12 -9.54 -2.55
C SER A 162 17.97 -8.67 -2.02
N ASP A 163 18.09 -7.37 -2.23
CA ASP A 163 17.16 -6.35 -1.75
C ASP A 163 15.83 -6.48 -2.48
N LEU A 164 15.87 -6.75 -3.79
CA LEU A 164 14.69 -7.01 -4.60
C LEU A 164 13.98 -8.29 -4.14
N HIS A 165 14.72 -9.36 -3.87
CA HIS A 165 14.13 -10.60 -3.37
C HIS A 165 13.47 -10.39 -2.01
N PHE A 166 14.16 -9.71 -1.09
CA PHE A 166 13.60 -9.34 0.21
C PHE A 166 12.31 -8.52 0.05
N TYR A 167 12.33 -7.49 -0.78
CA TYR A 167 11.19 -6.61 -0.98
C TYR A 167 9.99 -7.32 -1.62
N LEU A 168 10.22 -8.15 -2.64
CA LEU A 168 9.16 -8.93 -3.29
C LEU A 168 8.58 -10.02 -2.37
N GLN A 169 9.42 -10.66 -1.55
CA GLN A 169 8.97 -11.62 -0.55
C GLN A 169 8.09 -10.91 0.49
N TRP A 170 8.54 -9.76 1.00
CA TRP A 170 7.76 -8.95 1.92
C TRP A 170 6.41 -8.52 1.32
N LEU A 171 6.39 -8.05 0.07
CA LEU A 171 5.16 -7.70 -0.64
C LEU A 171 4.21 -8.90 -0.77
N LYS A 172 4.73 -10.07 -1.14
CA LYS A 172 3.95 -11.32 -1.21
C LYS A 172 3.31 -11.63 0.14
N ASP A 173 4.06 -11.53 1.22
CA ASP A 173 3.57 -11.82 2.57
C ASP A 173 2.47 -10.83 2.99
N GLN A 174 2.65 -9.53 2.73
CA GLN A 174 1.62 -8.52 2.99
C GLN A 174 0.34 -8.77 2.20
N LEU A 175 0.45 -9.06 0.90
CA LEU A 175 -0.70 -9.35 0.06
C LEU A 175 -1.43 -10.62 0.51
N THR A 176 -0.69 -11.63 0.96
CA THR A 176 -1.27 -12.87 1.49
C THR A 176 -2.03 -12.60 2.80
N VAL A 177 -1.47 -11.80 3.70
CA VAL A 177 -2.15 -11.39 4.95
C VAL A 177 -3.40 -10.57 4.64
N ALA A 178 -3.31 -9.58 3.75
CA ALA A 178 -4.44 -8.74 3.36
C ALA A 178 -5.55 -9.57 2.70
N GLY A 179 -5.21 -10.47 1.78
CA GLY A 179 -6.18 -11.36 1.12
C GLY A 179 -6.90 -12.29 2.10
N ARG A 180 -6.17 -12.86 3.07
CA ARG A 180 -6.79 -13.66 4.15
C ARG A 180 -7.74 -12.84 5.01
N LYS A 181 -7.33 -11.62 5.39
CA LYS A 181 -8.16 -10.73 6.20
C LYS A 181 -9.45 -10.36 5.47
N LEU A 182 -9.36 -9.98 4.20
CA LEU A 182 -10.52 -9.68 3.36
C LEU A 182 -11.47 -10.88 3.28
N SER A 183 -10.93 -12.08 3.05
CA SER A 183 -11.74 -13.31 2.99
C SER A 183 -12.45 -13.60 4.32
N GLN A 184 -11.80 -13.36 5.46
CA GLN A 184 -12.41 -13.53 6.78
C GLN A 184 -13.52 -12.50 7.02
N GLU A 185 -13.28 -11.22 6.71
CA GLU A 185 -14.27 -10.16 6.85
C GLU A 185 -15.52 -10.42 5.98
N MET A 186 -15.33 -10.93 4.76
CA MET A 186 -16.45 -11.34 3.90
C MET A 186 -17.26 -12.50 4.51
N LEU A 187 -16.60 -13.54 5.03
CA LEU A 187 -17.28 -14.67 5.66
C LEU A 187 -18.07 -14.25 6.91
N GLU A 188 -17.52 -13.33 7.71
CA GLU A 188 -18.20 -12.77 8.88
C GLU A 188 -19.41 -11.92 8.49
N ALA A 189 -19.29 -11.12 7.42
CA ALA A 189 -20.40 -10.33 6.89
C ALA A 189 -21.55 -11.21 6.38
N ASP A 190 -21.23 -12.30 5.67
CA ASP A 190 -22.23 -13.26 5.18
C ASP A 190 -22.93 -13.97 6.33
N LYS A 191 -22.17 -14.40 7.35
CA LYS A 191 -22.74 -15.01 8.56
C LYS A 191 -23.69 -14.05 9.26
N LYS A 192 -23.30 -12.79 9.44
CA LYS A 192 -24.13 -11.75 10.06
C LYS A 192 -25.42 -11.51 9.28
N ARG A 193 -25.32 -11.42 7.95
CA ARG A 193 -26.49 -11.26 7.06
C ARG A 193 -27.44 -12.46 7.16
N ALA A 194 -26.91 -13.69 7.26
CA ALA A 194 -27.73 -14.89 7.44
C ALA A 194 -28.45 -14.91 8.80
N GLU A 195 -27.78 -14.51 9.87
CA GLU A 195 -28.37 -14.40 11.21
C GLU A 195 -29.46 -13.32 11.28
N GLU A 196 -29.24 -12.14 10.68
CA GLU A 196 -30.22 -11.06 10.59
C GLU A 196 -31.46 -11.49 9.78
N SER A 197 -31.27 -12.20 8.67
CA SER A 197 -32.36 -12.77 7.87
C SER A 197 -33.18 -13.79 8.67
N ALA A 198 -32.50 -14.71 9.39
CA ALA A 198 -33.17 -15.69 10.24
C ALA A 198 -33.97 -15.03 11.38
N ALA A 199 -33.42 -13.99 12.02
CA ALA A 199 -34.11 -13.23 13.05
C ALA A 199 -35.35 -12.49 12.53
N ALA A 200 -35.27 -11.90 11.32
CA ALA A 200 -36.41 -11.25 10.67
C ALA A 200 -37.55 -12.23 10.36
N HIS A 201 -37.23 -13.45 9.92
CA HIS A 201 -38.22 -14.50 9.68
C HIS A 201 -38.94 -14.94 10.98
N LEU A 202 -38.22 -15.06 12.09
CA LEU A 202 -38.80 -15.38 13.40
C LEU A 202 -39.70 -14.26 13.93
N ALA A 203 -39.33 -12.99 13.73
CA ALA A 203 -40.14 -11.84 14.14
C ALA A 203 -41.45 -11.73 13.34
N HIS A 204 -41.42 -12.02 12.03
CA HIS A 204 -42.62 -12.02 11.19
C HIS A 204 -43.56 -13.19 11.48
N SER A 205 -43.05 -14.34 11.92
CA SER A 205 -43.88 -15.49 12.33
C SER A 205 -44.78 -15.19 13.54
N HIS A 206 -44.44 -14.21 14.38
CA HIS A 206 -45.21 -13.86 15.58
C HIS A 206 -46.36 -12.86 15.31
N HIS A 207 -46.44 -12.24 14.12
CA HIS A 207 -47.47 -11.25 13.75
C HIS A 207 -48.42 -11.72 12.63
N GLY A 208 -48.28 -12.95 12.14
CA GLY A 208 -48.95 -13.44 10.93
C GLY A 208 -50.04 -14.48 11.16
N HIS A 209 -51.07 -14.17 11.97
CA HIS A 209 -52.35 -14.91 11.92
C HIS A 209 -53.41 -14.07 11.20
N HIS A 210 -53.19 -13.73 9.93
CA HIS A 210 -54.27 -13.43 8.99
C HIS A 210 -53.84 -13.81 7.57
N ALA A 211 -54.58 -14.75 6.98
CA ALA A 211 -54.34 -15.33 5.68
C ALA A 211 -54.58 -14.33 4.55
N HIS A 212 -53.75 -14.35 3.51
CA HIS A 212 -54.22 -14.42 2.12
C HIS A 212 -53.11 -14.79 1.12
N HIS A 213 -53.50 -15.59 0.14
CA HIS A 213 -52.75 -16.09 -1.02
C HIS A 213 -52.04 -15.02 -1.88
N GLY A 214 -50.89 -15.39 -2.45
CA GLY A 214 -50.52 -14.97 -3.81
C GLY A 214 -49.06 -14.59 -4.05
N GLY A 215 -48.25 -15.56 -4.47
CA GLY A 215 -47.13 -15.43 -5.41
C GLY A 215 -45.96 -14.48 -5.10
N SER A 216 -44.81 -15.04 -4.70
CA SER A 216 -43.48 -14.65 -5.23
C SER A 216 -42.40 -15.62 -4.73
N THR A 217 -41.94 -16.55 -5.58
CA THR A 217 -40.90 -17.54 -5.25
C THR A 217 -39.81 -17.63 -6.32
N ALA A 218 -39.64 -16.61 -7.17
CA ALA A 218 -38.67 -16.62 -8.26
C ALA A 218 -37.38 -15.82 -7.97
N GLU A 219 -37.40 -14.80 -7.11
CA GLU A 219 -36.25 -13.89 -6.94
C GLU A 219 -35.19 -14.40 -5.95
N SER A 220 -35.57 -15.20 -4.95
CA SER A 220 -34.63 -15.72 -3.93
C SER A 220 -33.69 -16.81 -4.47
N HIS A 221 -34.13 -17.61 -5.44
CA HIS A 221 -33.31 -18.66 -6.06
C HIS A 221 -32.19 -18.10 -6.95
N ASN A 222 -32.40 -16.94 -7.58
CA ASN A 222 -31.42 -16.38 -8.52
C ASN A 222 -30.20 -15.77 -7.81
N GLN A 223 -30.41 -15.22 -6.60
CA GLN A 223 -29.36 -14.58 -5.81
C GLN A 223 -28.41 -15.60 -5.16
N HIS A 224 -28.95 -16.74 -4.69
CA HIS A 224 -28.17 -17.87 -4.18
C HIS A 224 -27.34 -18.55 -5.29
N HIS A 225 -27.92 -18.69 -6.49
CA HIS A 225 -27.23 -19.32 -7.62
C HIS A 225 -26.04 -18.48 -8.12
N HIS A 226 -26.15 -17.15 -8.05
CA HIS A 226 -25.07 -16.23 -8.44
C HIS A 226 -23.92 -16.20 -7.42
N HIS A 227 -24.23 -16.21 -6.11
CA HIS A 227 -23.21 -16.32 -5.07
C HIS A 227 -22.45 -17.65 -5.12
N HIS A 228 -23.16 -18.75 -5.43
CA HIS A 228 -22.52 -20.07 -5.57
C HIS A 228 -21.52 -20.11 -6.74
N GLN A 229 -21.86 -19.49 -7.88
CA GLN A 229 -20.97 -19.41 -9.04
C GLN A 229 -19.72 -18.57 -8.78
N ILE A 230 -19.83 -17.49 -8.00
CA ILE A 230 -18.68 -16.66 -7.63
C ILE A 230 -17.74 -17.45 -6.70
N ALA A 231 -18.28 -18.16 -5.71
CA ALA A 231 -17.49 -18.97 -4.78
C ALA A 231 -16.76 -20.13 -5.48
N GLU A 232 -17.37 -20.77 -6.47
CA GLU A 232 -16.71 -21.81 -7.28
C GLU A 232 -15.57 -21.24 -8.13
N LYS A 233 -15.78 -20.06 -8.74
CA LYS A 233 -14.77 -19.40 -9.56
C LYS A 233 -13.54 -18.99 -8.74
N TYR A 234 -13.74 -18.53 -7.50
CA TYR A 234 -12.63 -18.25 -6.57
C TYR A 234 -11.90 -19.52 -6.14
N ARG A 235 -12.61 -20.63 -5.94
CA ARG A 235 -12.02 -21.92 -5.59
C ARG A 235 -11.17 -22.50 -6.73
N GLU A 236 -11.64 -22.39 -7.97
CA GLU A 236 -10.87 -22.79 -9.16
C GLU A 236 -9.57 -21.97 -9.31
N ILE A 237 -9.66 -20.65 -9.17
CA ILE A 237 -8.48 -19.76 -9.25
C ILE A 237 -7.47 -20.09 -8.13
N SER A 238 -7.94 -20.32 -6.91
CA SER A 238 -7.07 -20.72 -5.79
C SER A 238 -6.38 -22.07 -6.04
N SER A 239 -7.08 -23.02 -6.66
CA SER A 239 -6.50 -24.33 -6.98
C SER A 239 -5.46 -24.27 -8.11
N ALA A 240 -5.64 -23.37 -9.08
CA ALA A 240 -4.70 -23.16 -10.18
C ALA A 240 -3.38 -22.49 -9.75
N ILE A 241 -3.38 -21.80 -8.60
CA ILE A 241 -2.20 -21.16 -8.02
C ILE A 241 -1.34 -22.18 -7.25
N ASP A 242 -1.96 -23.22 -6.69
CA ASP A 242 -1.31 -24.27 -5.91
C ASP A 242 -0.84 -25.48 -6.75
N GLU A 243 -1.17 -25.56 -8.04
CA GLU A 243 -0.66 -26.62 -8.92
C GLU A 243 0.83 -26.40 -9.28
N PRO A 244 1.74 -27.31 -8.93
CA PRO A 244 3.08 -27.29 -9.49
C PRO A 244 2.99 -27.60 -10.98
N ARG A 245 3.37 -26.62 -11.83
CA ARG A 245 3.47 -26.81 -13.29
C ARG A 245 4.29 -28.07 -13.58
N GLN A 246 3.63 -29.14 -14.02
CA GLN A 246 4.31 -30.28 -14.61
C GLN A 246 5.03 -29.80 -15.86
N ARG A 247 6.36 -29.92 -15.87
CA ARG A 247 7.18 -29.71 -17.07
C ARG A 247 6.78 -30.79 -18.07
N THR A 248 6.19 -30.39 -19.19
CA THR A 248 6.16 -31.25 -20.37
C THR A 248 7.55 -31.18 -21.00
N ASP A 249 8.40 -32.15 -20.65
CA ASP A 249 9.60 -32.45 -21.41
C ASP A 249 9.17 -32.99 -22.78
N GLY A 250 9.15 -32.10 -23.76
CA GLY A 250 8.98 -32.40 -25.17
C GLY A 250 10.31 -32.19 -25.89
N ASP A 251 10.98 -33.31 -26.14
CA ASP A 251 12.17 -33.48 -26.97
C ASP A 251 12.07 -32.70 -28.30
N GLY A 252 13.15 -31.99 -28.62
CA GLY A 252 13.27 -31.10 -29.76
C GLY A 252 14.75 -30.86 -30.08
N SER A 253 15.50 -31.95 -30.23
CA SER A 253 16.85 -31.96 -30.80
C SER A 253 16.90 -31.16 -32.11
N LEU A 254 17.56 -30.01 -32.09
CA LEU A 254 18.09 -29.37 -33.30
C LEU A 254 19.62 -29.25 -33.18
N HIS A 255 20.24 -30.23 -33.82
CA HIS A 255 21.63 -30.32 -34.19
C HIS A 255 22.03 -29.09 -35.04
N VAL A 256 22.94 -28.25 -34.54
CA VAL A 256 23.64 -27.26 -35.37
C VAL A 256 25.08 -27.74 -35.50
N SER A 257 25.36 -28.35 -36.66
CA SER A 257 26.70 -28.73 -37.07
C SER A 257 27.54 -27.48 -37.33
N LEU A 258 28.78 -27.48 -36.82
CA LEU A 258 29.83 -26.59 -37.27
C LEU A 258 30.13 -26.83 -38.76
N THR A 259 30.17 -25.76 -39.55
CA THR A 259 31.20 -25.54 -40.57
C THR A 259 31.37 -24.04 -40.79
#